data_AF-A0A7R9WS73-F1
#
_entry.id   AF-A0A7R9WS73-F1
#
_cell.length_a   1.000
_cell.length_b   1.000
_cell.length_c   1.000
_cell.angle_alpha   90.00
_cell.angle_beta   90.00
_cell.angle_gamma   90.00
#
_symmetry.space_group_name_H-M   'P 1'
#
loop_
_entity.id
_entity.type
_entity.pdbx_description
1 polymer ?
#
loop_
_entity_poly.entity_id
_entity_poly.type
_entity_poly.pdbx_seq_one_letter_code
_entity_poly.pdbx_strand_id
1 'polypeptide(L)'
;ERARCSAPEEEYDTSHTPESAADARTRKHLRVWVRRLQSNEAYEARQPTLTRGKKRQVTTNAKEPYEWIRCCNPSCGKWRTILRTMDAKSNVMDRTNDGEWYCVMNTWDEKIASCAAPQENLPAIGCPPWVMQDDH
;
A
#
# COMPACT_ATOMS: atom_id res chain seq x y z
N GLU A 1 34.10 37.05 -3.82
CA GLU A 1 33.88 36.51 -5.18
C GLU A 1 32.97 35.29 -5.11
N ARG A 2 32.05 35.13 -6.07
CA ARG A 2 31.07 34.03 -6.08
C ARG A 2 31.65 32.90 -6.93
N ALA A 3 31.83 31.72 -6.35
CA ALA A 3 32.35 30.55 -7.05
C ALA A 3 31.48 30.26 -8.29
N ARG A 4 32.07 30.40 -9.49
CA ARG A 4 31.50 29.92 -10.74
C ARG A 4 32.10 28.55 -11.00
N CYS A 5 31.25 27.53 -10.98
CA CYS A 5 31.64 26.20 -11.44
C CYS A 5 31.80 26.26 -12.97
N SER A 6 33.01 26.01 -13.47
CA SER A 6 33.37 25.97 -14.89
C SER A 6 33.35 24.55 -15.45
N ALA A 7 32.59 23.65 -14.82
CA ALA A 7 32.43 22.29 -15.33
C ALA A 7 31.72 22.35 -16.70
N PRO A 8 32.30 21.77 -17.76
CA PRO A 8 31.62 21.65 -19.04
C PRO A 8 30.35 20.80 -18.86
N GLU A 9 29.24 21.23 -19.46
CA GLU A 9 28.05 20.39 -19.54
C GLU A 9 28.40 19.22 -20.48
N GLU A 10 28.67 18.06 -19.91
CA GLU A 10 28.75 16.83 -20.70
C GLU A 10 27.36 16.56 -21.28
N GLU A 11 27.31 16.45 -22.61
CA GLU A 11 26.13 16.01 -23.33
C GLU A 11 25.90 14.54 -22.94
N TYR A 12 25.05 14.31 -21.94
CA TYR A 12 24.69 12.99 -21.46
C TYR A 12 23.91 12.30 -22.58
N ASP A 13 24.62 11.61 -23.48
CA ASP A 13 24.04 10.77 -24.51
C ASP A 13 23.21 9.70 -23.78
N THR A 14 21.90 9.95 -23.74
CA THR A 14 20.92 9.21 -22.96
C THR A 14 20.58 7.89 -23.66
N SER A 15 21.59 7.27 -24.28
CA SER A 15 21.52 5.93 -24.82
C SER A 15 20.92 5.03 -23.73
N HIS A 16 19.70 4.55 -23.99
CA HIS A 16 18.87 3.84 -23.03
C HIS A 16 19.63 2.65 -22.45
N THR A 17 20.26 2.85 -21.30
CA THR A 17 20.78 1.75 -20.50
C THR A 17 19.57 0.86 -20.18
N PRO A 18 19.58 -0.42 -20.59
CA PRO A 18 18.46 -1.30 -20.31
C PRO A 18 18.29 -1.39 -18.80
N GLU A 19 17.06 -1.16 -18.33
CA GLU A 19 16.74 -1.16 -16.91
C GLU A 19 17.19 -2.49 -16.28
N SER A 20 17.98 -2.41 -15.20
CA SER A 20 18.41 -3.62 -14.50
C SER A 20 17.21 -4.33 -13.87
N ALA A 21 17.29 -5.64 -13.67
CA ALA A 21 16.25 -6.38 -12.96
C ALA A 21 16.01 -5.84 -11.53
N ALA A 22 17.04 -5.25 -10.91
CA ALA A 22 16.94 -4.61 -9.61
C ALA A 22 16.10 -3.32 -9.70
N ASP A 23 16.37 -2.46 -10.67
CA ASP A 23 15.62 -1.23 -10.90
C ASP A 23 14.16 -1.52 -11.22
N ALA A 24 13.89 -2.55 -12.03
CA ALA A 24 12.52 -2.97 -12.34
C ALA A 24 11.74 -3.41 -11.09
N ARG A 25 12.39 -4.12 -10.16
CA ARG A 25 11.79 -4.49 -8.87
C ARG A 25 11.54 -3.26 -8.00
N THR A 26 12.51 -2.37 -7.88
CA THR A 26 12.40 -1.12 -7.12
C THR A 26 11.28 -0.25 -7.66
N ARG A 27 11.19 -0.07 -8.98
CA ARG A 27 10.12 0.69 -9.63
C ARG A 27 8.75 0.11 -9.35
N LYS A 28 8.59 -1.22 -9.46
CA LYS A 28 7.33 -1.90 -9.12
C LYS A 28 6.96 -1.66 -7.66
N HIS A 29 7.92 -1.76 -6.75
CA HIS A 29 7.72 -1.49 -5.33
C HIS A 29 7.29 -0.03 -5.07
N LEU A 30 8.00 0.94 -5.64
CA LEU A 30 7.68 2.37 -5.49
C LEU A 30 6.29 2.70 -6.04
N ARG A 31 5.88 2.11 -7.17
CA ARG A 31 4.52 2.29 -7.72
C ARG A 31 3.45 1.81 -6.74
N VAL A 32 3.63 0.64 -6.12
CA VAL A 32 2.70 0.12 -5.10
C VAL A 32 2.69 1.05 -3.88
N TRP A 33 3.85 1.48 -3.42
CA TRP A 33 3.95 2.39 -2.27
C TRP A 33 3.25 3.74 -2.52
N VAL A 34 3.49 4.39 -3.67
CA VAL A 34 2.82 5.65 -4.03
C VAL A 34 1.32 5.46 -4.10
N ARG A 35 0.84 4.36 -4.69
CA ARG A 35 -0.60 4.05 -4.74
C ARG A 35 -1.21 3.94 -3.35
N ARG A 36 -0.53 3.27 -2.41
CA ARG A 36 -1.00 3.13 -1.03
C ARG A 36 -1.08 4.49 -0.34
N LEU A 37 -0.09 5.35 -0.54
CA LEU A 37 -0.11 6.72 -0.01
C LEU A 37 -1.33 7.51 -0.52
N GLN A 38 -1.56 7.50 -1.83
CA GLN A 38 -2.72 8.16 -2.43
C GLN A 38 -4.05 7.63 -1.88
N SER A 39 -4.12 6.30 -1.67
CA SER A 39 -5.31 5.65 -1.11
C SER A 39 -5.54 6.07 0.35
N ASN A 40 -4.46 6.18 1.14
CA ASN A 40 -4.53 6.70 2.51
C ASN A 40 -5.00 8.16 2.54
N GLU A 41 -4.43 9.03 1.71
CA GLU A 41 -4.83 10.44 1.61
C GLU A 41 -6.30 10.58 1.20
N ALA A 42 -6.74 9.82 0.19
CA ALA A 42 -8.13 9.82 -0.26
C ALA A 42 -9.10 9.32 0.83
N TYR A 43 -8.73 8.26 1.55
CA TYR A 43 -9.53 7.75 2.66
C TYR A 43 -9.62 8.78 3.80
N GLU A 44 -8.52 9.42 4.18
CA GLU A 44 -8.50 10.47 5.20
C GLU A 44 -9.33 11.69 4.80
N ALA A 45 -9.28 12.11 3.53
CA ALA A 45 -10.07 13.22 3.02
C ALA A 45 -11.58 12.98 3.10
N ARG A 46 -12.03 11.71 3.02
CA ARG A 46 -13.43 11.31 3.17
C ARG A 46 -13.92 11.30 4.63
N GLN A 47 -13.02 11.35 5.61
CA GLN A 47 -13.42 11.27 7.01
C GLN A 47 -13.96 12.61 7.54
N PRO A 48 -14.99 12.60 8.41
CA PRO A 48 -15.52 13.82 9.01
C PRO A 48 -14.42 14.59 9.75
N THR A 49 -14.38 15.91 9.56
CA THR A 49 -13.34 16.82 10.09
C THR A 49 -13.17 16.73 11.61
N LEU A 50 -14.24 16.41 12.35
CA LEU A 50 -14.23 16.19 13.81
C LEU A 50 -13.40 14.96 14.24
N THR A 51 -13.25 13.96 13.36
CA THR A 51 -12.45 12.74 13.64
C THR A 51 -10.98 12.89 13.24
N ARG A 52 -10.64 13.93 12.45
CA ARG A 52 -9.30 14.18 11.91
C ARG A 52 -8.25 14.45 12.99
N GLY A 53 -8.65 15.10 14.10
CA GLY A 53 -7.77 15.36 15.24
C GLY A 53 -7.53 14.14 16.14
N LYS A 54 -8.54 13.26 16.30
CA LYS A 54 -8.46 12.07 17.16
C LYS A 54 -7.73 10.91 16.47
N LYS A 55 -7.86 10.77 15.15
CA LYS A 55 -7.19 9.70 14.36
C LYS A 55 -5.68 9.90 14.20
N ARG A 56 -5.16 11.13 14.27
CA ARG A 56 -3.71 11.39 14.31
C ARG A 56 -3.00 10.76 15.51
N GLN A 57 -3.74 10.40 16.57
CA GLN A 57 -3.21 9.72 17.76
C GLN A 57 -3.22 8.20 17.65
N VAL A 58 -3.93 7.61 16.67
CA VAL A 58 -3.85 6.17 16.37
C VAL A 58 -2.58 5.93 15.56
N THR A 59 -1.46 5.97 16.28
CA THR A 59 -0.18 5.33 16.00
C THR A 59 0.25 5.30 14.54
N THR A 60 0.71 6.44 14.03
CA THR A 60 1.69 6.47 12.94
C THR A 60 3.05 5.96 13.44
N ASN A 61 3.13 4.73 13.93
CA ASN A 61 4.43 4.12 14.18
C ASN A 61 4.94 3.64 12.82
N ALA A 62 5.72 4.49 12.13
CA ALA A 62 6.29 4.19 10.82
C ALA A 62 7.11 2.88 10.79
N LYS A 63 7.45 2.34 11.98
CA LYS A 63 8.17 1.10 12.19
C LYS A 63 7.29 -0.16 12.23
N GLU A 64 5.98 -0.04 12.48
CA GLU A 64 5.10 -1.22 12.51
C GLU A 64 4.87 -1.77 11.10
N PRO A 65 4.77 -3.10 10.94
CA PRO A 65 4.39 -3.72 9.67
C PRO A 65 3.01 -3.27 9.19
N TYR A 66 2.74 -3.43 7.90
CA TYR A 66 1.38 -3.29 7.41
C TYR A 66 0.55 -4.47 7.91
N GLU A 67 -0.67 -4.20 8.36
CA GLU A 67 -1.67 -5.25 8.59
C GLU A 67 -2.35 -5.66 7.29
N TRP A 68 -2.86 -6.89 7.27
CA TRP A 68 -3.43 -7.53 6.09
C TRP A 68 -4.75 -8.20 6.45
N ILE A 69 -5.67 -8.20 5.50
CA ILE A 69 -6.95 -8.89 5.62
C ILE A 69 -7.22 -9.78 4.40
N ARG A 70 -7.72 -10.98 4.66
CA ARG A 70 -8.05 -11.98 3.63
C ARG A 70 -9.51 -11.88 3.23
N CYS A 71 -9.78 -12.00 1.95
CA CYS A 71 -11.13 -12.14 1.44
C CYS A 71 -11.70 -13.53 1.76
N CYS A 72 -12.87 -13.58 2.41
CA CYS A 72 -13.60 -14.80 2.74
C CYS A 72 -14.35 -15.44 1.56
N ASN A 73 -14.36 -14.82 0.36
CA ASN A 73 -14.94 -15.46 -0.82
C ASN A 73 -14.09 -16.71 -1.18
N PRO A 74 -14.68 -17.93 -1.20
CA PRO A 74 -13.96 -19.17 -1.49
C PRO A 74 -13.25 -19.17 -2.85
N SER A 75 -13.77 -18.43 -3.82
CA SER A 75 -13.18 -18.29 -5.16
C SER A 75 -12.12 -17.18 -5.26
N CYS A 76 -11.85 -16.44 -4.19
CA CYS A 76 -10.95 -15.29 -4.19
C CYS A 76 -9.70 -15.51 -3.34
N GLY A 77 -9.85 -15.64 -2.01
CA GLY A 77 -8.74 -15.80 -1.07
C GLY A 77 -7.68 -14.68 -1.04
N LYS A 78 -7.84 -13.59 -1.80
CA LYS A 78 -6.83 -12.53 -1.94
C LYS A 78 -6.64 -11.74 -0.64
N TRP A 79 -5.42 -11.27 -0.44
CA TRP A 79 -5.02 -10.45 0.70
C TRP A 79 -4.95 -8.97 0.33
N ARG A 80 -5.58 -8.11 1.13
CA ARG A 80 -5.53 -6.66 0.97
C ARG A 80 -4.80 -6.04 2.15
N THR A 81 -3.91 -5.08 1.88
CA THR A 81 -3.31 -4.28 2.95
C THR A 81 -4.36 -3.39 3.58
N ILE A 82 -4.28 -3.26 4.89
CA ILE A 82 -4.99 -2.24 5.64
C ILE A 82 -4.11 -0.98 5.70
N LEU A 83 -4.75 0.20 5.77
CA LEU A 83 -4.03 1.46 5.93
C LEU A 83 -3.25 1.47 7.24
N ARG A 84 -2.09 2.14 7.29
CA ARG A 84 -1.27 2.24 8.52
C ARG A 84 -1.98 2.94 9.68
N THR A 85 -2.99 3.74 9.37
CA THR A 85 -3.81 4.47 10.34
C THR A 85 -5.02 3.66 10.82
N MET A 86 -5.12 2.39 10.38
CA MET A 86 -6.20 1.47 10.70
C MET A 86 -5.66 0.17 11.28
N ASP A 87 -6.43 -0.42 12.19
CA ASP A 87 -6.19 -1.72 12.81
C ASP A 87 -7.20 -2.75 12.25
N ALA A 88 -6.74 -3.95 11.92
CA ALA A 88 -7.54 -4.99 11.29
C ALA A 88 -8.74 -5.39 12.14
N LYS A 89 -8.55 -5.50 13.45
CA LYS A 89 -9.59 -5.94 14.36
C LYS A 89 -10.68 -4.86 14.50
N SER A 90 -10.31 -3.72 15.04
CA SER A 90 -11.22 -2.65 15.46
C SER A 90 -11.76 -1.80 14.30
N ASN A 91 -11.01 -1.64 13.20
CA ASN A 91 -11.45 -0.81 12.08
C ASN A 91 -12.04 -1.62 10.93
N VAL A 92 -11.78 -2.92 10.86
CA VAL A 92 -12.24 -3.78 9.76
C VAL A 92 -13.13 -4.90 10.26
N MET A 93 -12.61 -5.83 11.06
CA MET A 93 -13.35 -7.04 11.48
C MET A 93 -14.57 -6.74 12.36
N ASP A 94 -14.44 -5.85 13.34
CA ASP A 94 -15.55 -5.45 14.24
C ASP A 94 -16.71 -4.78 13.49
N ARG A 95 -16.50 -4.37 12.24
CA ARG A 95 -17.52 -3.77 11.36
C ARG A 95 -18.16 -4.76 10.41
N THR A 96 -17.72 -6.01 10.42
CA THR A 96 -18.27 -7.08 9.59
C THR A 96 -19.33 -7.86 10.36
N ASN A 97 -20.32 -8.39 9.65
CA ASN A 97 -21.21 -9.39 10.23
C ASN A 97 -20.43 -10.70 10.28
N ASP A 98 -20.41 -11.37 11.44
CA ASP A 98 -19.82 -12.71 11.63
C ASP A 98 -18.30 -12.81 11.43
N GLY A 99 -17.58 -11.69 11.37
CA GLY A 99 -16.11 -11.69 11.18
C GLY A 99 -15.67 -11.96 9.75
N GLU A 100 -16.58 -11.94 8.78
CA GLU A 100 -16.28 -12.20 7.38
C GLU A 100 -16.05 -10.91 6.58
N TRP A 101 -14.90 -10.84 5.91
CA TRP A 101 -14.56 -9.69 5.09
C TRP A 101 -14.40 -10.07 3.62
N TYR A 102 -14.90 -9.21 2.73
CA TYR A 102 -14.88 -9.43 1.29
C TYR A 102 -14.21 -8.26 0.57
N CYS A 103 -13.54 -8.49 -0.57
CA CYS A 103 -12.85 -7.42 -1.30
C CYS A 103 -13.73 -6.20 -1.61
N VAL A 104 -15.03 -6.42 -1.85
CA VAL A 104 -16.00 -5.33 -2.09
C VAL A 104 -16.19 -4.40 -0.89
N MET A 105 -15.84 -4.85 0.31
CA MET A 105 -15.87 -4.08 1.56
C MET A 105 -14.62 -3.21 1.75
N ASN A 106 -13.66 -3.25 0.81
CA ASN A 106 -12.52 -2.36 0.86
C ASN A 106 -12.95 -0.93 0.56
N THR A 107 -13.02 -0.11 1.60
CA THR A 107 -13.45 1.30 1.51
C THR A 107 -12.27 2.27 1.47
N TRP A 108 -11.04 1.77 1.60
CA TRP A 108 -9.84 2.60 1.64
C TRP A 108 -9.03 2.58 0.34
N ASP A 109 -9.10 1.49 -0.44
CA ASP A 109 -8.51 1.42 -1.78
C ASP A 109 -9.51 0.84 -2.80
N GLU A 110 -10.22 1.73 -3.48
CA GLU A 110 -11.23 1.42 -4.49
C GLU A 110 -10.67 0.61 -5.67
N LYS A 111 -9.39 0.80 -6.02
CA LYS A 111 -8.76 0.12 -7.16
C LYS A 111 -8.56 -1.38 -6.91
N ILE A 112 -8.64 -1.83 -5.65
CA ILE A 112 -8.61 -3.27 -5.26
C ILE A 112 -9.87 -3.68 -4.50
N ALA A 113 -10.94 -2.89 -4.57
CA ALA A 113 -12.24 -3.20 -3.96
C ALA A 113 -13.07 -4.23 -4.75
N SER A 114 -12.40 -5.24 -5.30
CA SER A 114 -13.02 -6.30 -6.09
C SER A 114 -12.19 -7.58 -6.05
N CYS A 115 -12.88 -8.73 -6.13
CA CYS A 115 -12.22 -10.03 -6.26
C CYS A 115 -11.51 -10.20 -7.61
N ALA A 116 -11.92 -9.44 -8.64
CA ALA A 116 -11.28 -9.43 -9.96
C ALA A 116 -9.97 -8.63 -9.98
N ALA A 117 -9.77 -7.72 -9.02
CA ALA A 117 -8.53 -6.95 -8.95
C ALA A 117 -7.35 -7.86 -8.55
N PRO A 118 -6.17 -7.70 -9.18
CA PRO A 118 -5.02 -8.55 -8.91
C PRO A 118 -4.54 -8.44 -7.46
N GLN A 119 -3.91 -9.50 -6.95
CA GLN A 119 -3.19 -9.47 -5.69
C GLN A 119 -2.03 -8.47 -5.80
N GLU A 120 -1.80 -7.65 -4.77
CA GLU A 120 -0.64 -6.77 -4.78
C GLU A 120 0.62 -7.63 -4.70
N ASN A 121 1.61 -7.33 -5.54
CA ASN A 121 2.94 -7.92 -5.40
C ASN A 121 3.52 -7.43 -4.08
N LEU A 122 3.50 -8.32 -3.10
CA LEU A 122 3.83 -8.05 -1.72
C LEU A 122 5.28 -7.58 -1.69
N PRO A 123 5.61 -6.39 -1.16
CA PRO A 123 6.98 -6.17 -0.76
C PRO A 123 7.30 -7.23 0.29
N ALA A 124 8.37 -8.00 0.08
CA ALA A 124 8.89 -8.93 1.09
C ALA A 124 9.14 -8.21 2.43
N ILE A 125 9.33 -6.89 2.38
CA ILE A 125 9.48 -6.01 3.55
C ILE A 125 8.09 -5.70 4.14
N GLY A 126 7.84 -6.27 5.33
CA GLY A 126 6.64 -6.00 6.13
C GLY A 126 5.40 -6.79 5.71
N CYS A 127 5.54 -7.76 4.80
CA CYS A 127 4.53 -8.76 4.54
C CYS A 127 4.86 -10.03 5.33
N PRO A 128 4.07 -10.39 6.34
CA PRO A 128 4.31 -11.60 7.11
C PRO A 128 4.30 -12.86 6.21
N PRO A 129 5.14 -13.88 6.51
CA PRO A 129 5.22 -15.10 5.69
C PRO A 129 3.87 -15.78 5.45
N TRP A 130 2.94 -15.69 6.41
CA TRP A 130 1.61 -16.29 6.34
C TRP A 130 0.66 -15.62 5.32
N VAL A 131 0.92 -14.40 4.86
CA VAL A 131 0.09 -13.71 3.86
C VAL A 131 0.16 -14.39 2.47
N MET A 132 1.13 -15.29 2.25
CA MET A 132 1.33 -15.99 0.98
C MET A 132 1.18 -17.51 1.07
N GLN A 133 0.97 -18.08 2.25
CA GLN A 133 1.17 -19.52 2.49
C GLN A 133 0.00 -20.44 2.10
N ASP A 134 -1.11 -19.89 1.61
CA ASP A 134 -2.24 -20.71 1.17
C ASP A 134 -2.09 -21.07 -0.31
N ASP A 135 -1.08 -21.91 -0.61
CA ASP A 135 -1.03 -22.69 -1.84
C ASP A 135 -2.10 -23.78 -1.73
N HIS A 136 -3.19 -23.63 -2.47
CA HIS A 136 -4.18 -24.68 -2.66
C HIS A 136 -4.11 -25.26 -4.08
#